data_AF-A0A224Y3J5-F1
#
_entry.id   AF-A0A224Y3J5-F1
#
_cell.length_a   1.000
_cell.length_b   1.000
_cell.length_c   1.000
_cell.angle_alpha   90.00
_cell.angle_beta   90.00
_cell.angle_gamma   90.00
#
_symmetry.space_group_name_H-M   'P 1'
#
loop_
_entity.id
_entity.type
_entity.pdbx_description
1 polymer ?
#
loop_
_entity_poly.entity_id
_entity_poly.type
_entity_poly.pdbx_seq_one_letter_code
_entity_poly.pdbx_strand_id
1 'polypeptide(L)'
;MFQKKYYNYLYLIFAFSIPIAVPVYFWGDSWTNGLCVPYFARYIIALHGTWTVNSIAHLYGTRPYTKDISPVESGFVSFITSGEGWHNY
;
A
#
# COMPACT_ATOMS: atom_id res chain seq x y z
N MET A 1 -22.60 -2.58 8.26
CA MET A 1 -22.01 -1.73 7.20
C MET A 1 -21.83 -2.55 5.92
N PHE A 2 -22.15 -1.99 4.75
CA PHE A 2 -22.17 -2.69 3.46
C PHE A 2 -20.82 -3.36 3.11
N GLN A 3 -19.72 -2.61 3.16
CA GLN A 3 -18.39 -3.12 2.80
C GLN A 3 -17.99 -4.36 3.62
N LYS A 4 -18.20 -4.35 4.94
CA LYS A 4 -17.88 -5.49 5.82
C LYS A 4 -18.70 -6.73 5.49
N LYS A 5 -19.97 -6.57 5.14
CA LYS A 5 -20.88 -7.68 4.80
C LYS A 5 -20.49 -8.37 3.49
N TYR A 6 -19.99 -7.62 2.51
CA TYR A 6 -19.70 -8.11 1.17
C TYR A 6 -18.21 -8.11 0.82
N TYR A 7 -17.32 -8.02 1.81
CA TYR A 7 -15.89 -7.81 1.63
C TYR A 7 -15.25 -8.78 0.63
N ASN A 8 -15.51 -10.08 0.76
CA ASN A 8 -14.91 -11.10 -0.11
C ASN A 8 -15.32 -10.89 -1.59
N TYR A 9 -16.59 -10.58 -1.85
CA TYR A 9 -17.06 -10.32 -3.21
C TYR A 9 -16.45 -9.03 -3.78
N LEU A 10 -16.42 -7.96 -2.97
CA LEU A 10 -15.83 -6.69 -3.38
C LEU A 10 -14.33 -6.82 -3.64
N TYR A 11 -13.60 -7.56 -2.80
CA TYR A 11 -12.17 -7.84 -2.98
C TYR A 11 -11.91 -8.58 -4.29
N LEU A 12 -12.67 -9.66 -4.56
CA LEU A 12 -12.52 -10.43 -5.79
C LEU A 12 -12.78 -9.59 -7.04
N ILE A 13 -13.72 -8.65 -7.00
CA ILE A 13 -14.03 -7.78 -8.14
C ILE A 13 -12.95 -6.69 -8.28
N PHE A 14 -12.73 -5.89 -7.25
CA PHE A 14 -11.94 -4.65 -7.34
C PHE A 14 -10.44 -4.85 -7.14
N ALA A 15 -10.04 -5.75 -6.24
CA ALA A 15 -8.62 -5.93 -5.91
C ALA A 15 -7.97 -7.01 -6.79
N PHE A 16 -8.72 -8.04 -7.18
CA PHE A 16 -8.23 -9.17 -7.98
C PHE A 16 -8.62 -9.05 -9.47
N SER A 17 -9.91 -9.15 -9.80
CA SER A 17 -10.38 -9.32 -11.18
C SER A 17 -10.08 -8.11 -12.06
N ILE A 18 -10.43 -6.90 -11.62
CA ILE A 18 -10.24 -5.68 -12.42
C ILE A 18 -8.75 -5.44 -12.74
N PRO A 19 -7.81 -5.44 -11.77
CA PRO A 19 -6.40 -5.19 -12.06
C PRO A 19 -5.76 -6.19 -13.03
N ILE A 20 -6.22 -7.45 -13.04
CA ILE A 20 -5.75 -8.47 -13.97
C ILE A 20 -6.37 -8.28 -15.36
N ALA A 21 -7.69 -8.12 -15.43
CA ALA A 21 -8.44 -8.08 -16.68
C ALA A 21 -8.11 -6.84 -17.52
N VAL A 22 -7.91 -5.69 -16.88
CA VAL A 22 -7.65 -4.40 -17.52
C VAL A 22 -6.47 -4.48 -18.51
N PRO A 23 -5.22 -4.80 -18.12
CA PRO A 23 -4.10 -4.94 -19.05
C PRO A 23 -4.30 -6.01 -20.12
N VAL A 24 -4.92 -7.14 -19.76
CA VAL A 24 -5.17 -8.24 -20.70
C VAL A 24 -6.10 -7.83 -21.83
N TYR A 25 -7.24 -7.22 -21.51
CA TYR A 25 -8.28 -6.91 -22.51
C TYR A 25 -8.07 -5.58 -23.22
N PHE A 26 -7.46 -4.57 -22.58
CA PHE A 26 -7.36 -3.23 -23.16
C PHE A 26 -5.95 -2.85 -23.62
N TRP A 27 -4.90 -3.58 -23.20
CA TRP A 27 -3.52 -3.35 -23.64
C TRP A 27 -2.90 -4.58 -24.34
N GLY A 28 -3.67 -5.66 -24.51
CA GLY A 28 -3.20 -6.88 -25.20
C GLY A 28 -2.12 -7.64 -24.44
N ASP A 29 -2.04 -7.47 -23.12
CA ASP A 29 -1.05 -8.15 -22.29
C ASP A 29 -1.43 -9.61 -22.02
N SER A 30 -0.46 -10.43 -21.61
CA SER A 30 -0.69 -11.82 -21.24
C SER A 30 -1.38 -11.95 -19.87
N TRP A 31 -2.15 -13.02 -19.67
CA TRP A 31 -2.74 -13.33 -18.36
C TRP A 31 -1.70 -13.47 -17.25
N THR A 32 -0.52 -14.02 -17.57
CA THR A 32 0.59 -14.15 -16.62
C THR A 32 1.09 -12.78 -16.19
N ASN A 33 1.29 -11.84 -17.11
CA ASN A 33 1.69 -10.48 -16.77
C ASN A 33 0.61 -9.77 -15.97
N GLY A 34 -0.66 -9.90 -16.39
CA GLY A 34 -1.83 -9.40 -15.67
C GLY A 34 -1.93 -9.93 -14.23
N LEU A 35 -1.49 -11.16 -13.97
CA LEU A 35 -1.47 -11.71 -12.61
C LEU A 35 -0.22 -11.26 -11.82
N CYS A 36 0.96 -11.33 -12.42
CA CYS A 36 2.22 -11.08 -11.74
C CYS A 36 2.44 -9.60 -11.40
N VAL A 37 2.12 -8.68 -12.31
CA VAL A 37 2.50 -7.26 -12.17
C VAL A 37 1.40 -6.43 -11.51
N PRO A 38 0.21 -6.24 -12.12
CA PRO A 38 -0.80 -5.33 -11.59
C PRO A 38 -1.58 -5.94 -10.41
N TYR A 39 -1.54 -7.26 -10.22
CA TYR A 39 -2.06 -7.90 -9.01
C TYR A 39 -0.95 -8.13 -7.97
N PHE A 40 -0.08 -9.13 -8.14
CA PHE A 40 0.90 -9.50 -7.10
C PHE A 40 1.90 -8.39 -6.78
N ALA A 41 2.68 -7.92 -7.76
CA ALA A 41 3.74 -6.93 -7.50
C ALA A 41 3.16 -5.62 -6.95
N ARG A 42 2.10 -5.09 -7.58
CA ARG A 42 1.38 -3.90 -7.08
C ARG A 42 0.91 -4.08 -5.64
N TYR A 43 0.30 -5.22 -5.31
CA TYR A 43 -0.22 -5.48 -3.97
C TYR A 43 0.90 -5.60 -2.93
N ILE A 44 1.98 -6.30 -3.26
CA ILE A 44 3.16 -6.42 -2.40
C ILE A 44 3.78 -5.06 -2.13
N ILE A 45 3.99 -4.24 -3.17
CA ILE A 45 4.56 -2.89 -3.04
C ILE A 45 3.67 -2.02 -2.17
N ALA A 46 2.35 -2.02 -2.40
CA ALA A 46 1.41 -1.26 -1.60
C ALA A 46 1.45 -1.66 -0.11
N LEU A 47 1.42 -2.98 0.18
CA LEU A 47 1.50 -3.49 1.55
C LEU A 47 2.81 -3.11 2.23
N HIS A 48 3.94 -3.33 1.58
CA HIS A 48 5.24 -2.98 2.16
C HIS A 48 5.38 -1.47 2.36
N GLY A 49 4.90 -0.67 1.39
CA GLY A 49 4.79 0.78 1.53
C GLY A 49 4.01 1.16 2.78
N THR A 50 2.79 0.65 2.96
CA THR A 50 1.98 0.89 4.17
C THR A 50 2.67 0.40 5.44
N TRP A 51 3.31 -0.77 5.43
CA TRP A 51 3.98 -1.32 6.60
C TRP A 51 5.27 -0.58 6.98
N THR A 52 5.85 0.21 6.08
CA THR A 52 6.95 1.11 6.44
C THR A 52 6.55 2.14 7.50
N VAL A 53 5.27 2.52 7.57
CA VAL A 53 4.74 3.40 8.64
C VAL A 53 4.90 2.74 10.01
N ASN A 54 4.62 1.44 10.11
CA ASN A 54 4.74 0.70 11.37
C ASN A 54 6.16 0.17 11.65
N SER A 55 7.13 0.46 10.78
CA SER A 55 8.52 -0.02 10.92
C SER A 55 9.52 1.12 10.77
N ILE A 56 9.80 1.56 9.55
CA ILE A 56 10.76 2.65 9.27
C ILE A 56 10.38 3.94 10.00
N ALA A 57 9.10 4.32 10.04
CA ALA A 57 8.65 5.52 10.75
C ALA A 57 8.62 5.39 12.29
N HIS A 58 9.17 4.30 12.85
CA HIS A 58 9.50 4.18 14.28
C HIS A 58 11.01 4.08 14.55
N LEU A 59 11.84 3.98 13.51
CA LEU A 59 13.27 3.70 13.64
C LEU A 59 14.17 4.76 13.00
N TYR A 60 13.79 5.31 11.83
CA TYR A 60 14.67 6.13 11.01
C TYR A 60 14.02 7.47 10.64
N GLY A 61 14.39 8.52 11.37
CA GLY A 61 13.84 9.87 11.22
C GLY A 61 14.20 10.78 12.40
N THR A 62 13.51 11.90 12.52
CA THR A 62 13.69 12.88 13.62
C THR A 62 12.51 12.85 14.59
N ARG A 63 12.70 13.37 15.82
CA ARG A 63 11.62 13.53 16.83
C ARG A 63 11.52 14.99 17.28
N PRO A 64 10.95 15.89 16.46
CA PRO A 64 10.85 17.30 16.81
C PRO A 64 9.76 17.62 17.84
N TYR A 65 8.71 16.80 17.94
CA TYR A 65 7.55 17.07 18.81
C TYR A 65 7.67 16.33 20.15
N THR A 66 7.73 15.00 20.11
CA THR A 66 7.72 14.15 21.33
C THR A 66 8.90 13.19 21.30
N LYS A 67 9.85 13.36 22.23
CA LYS A 67 11.16 12.66 22.19
C LYS A 67 11.18 11.30 22.88
N ASP A 68 10.20 11.05 23.74
CA ASP A 68 10.06 9.87 24.60
C ASP A 68 9.23 8.73 23.98
N ILE A 69 8.71 8.93 22.77
CA ILE A 69 7.99 7.90 22.00
C ILE A 69 8.84 7.37 20.83
N SER A 70 8.52 6.17 20.35
CA SER A 70 9.23 5.56 19.22
C SER A 70 8.98 6.23 17.84
N PRO A 71 7.78 6.69 17.48
CA PRO A 71 7.52 7.31 16.18
C PRO A 71 8.47 8.46 15.84
N VAL A 72 8.81 8.58 14.55
CA VAL A 72 9.71 9.58 13.99
C VAL A 72 9.10 10.25 12.76
N GLU A 73 9.51 11.48 12.48
CA GLU A 73 9.30 12.15 11.19
C GLU A 73 10.24 11.54 10.15
N SER A 74 9.68 10.82 9.18
CA SER A 74 10.43 10.18 8.11
C SER A 74 9.95 10.67 6.74
N GLY A 75 10.69 11.60 6.14
CA GLY A 75 10.36 12.15 4.82
C GLY A 75 10.32 11.09 3.71
N PHE A 76 11.15 10.05 3.81
CA PHE A 76 11.11 8.92 2.88
C PHE A 76 9.79 8.14 2.99
N VAL A 77 9.38 7.76 4.21
CA VAL A 77 8.10 7.08 4.44
C VAL A 77 6.94 7.97 3.97
N SER A 78 7.00 9.27 4.27
CA SER A 78 5.97 10.23 3.88
C SER A 78 5.82 10.30 2.36
N PHE A 79 6.92 10.33 1.61
CA PHE A 79 6.87 10.29 0.15
C PHE A 79 6.20 9.03 -0.40
N ILE A 80 6.61 7.84 0.05
CA ILE A 80 6.09 6.57 -0.49
C ILE A 80 4.66 6.24 -0.02
N THR A 81 4.22 6.82 1.09
CA THR A 81 2.89 6.62 1.67
C THR A 81 1.95 7.81 1.49
N SER A 82 2.34 8.79 0.68
CA SER A 82 1.53 10.00 0.41
C SER A 82 1.19 10.82 1.66
N GLY A 83 2.11 10.92 2.62
CA GLY A 83 2.00 11.80 3.78
C GLY A 83 2.14 11.11 5.13
N GLU A 84 1.96 9.78 5.19
CA GLU A 84 1.82 9.04 6.47
C GLU A 84 3.14 8.84 7.23
N GLY A 85 4.26 9.38 6.75
CA GLY A 85 5.57 9.28 7.42
C GLY A 85 5.84 10.34 8.48
N TRP A 86 4.96 11.32 8.63
CA TRP A 86 5.04 12.35 9.67
C TRP A 86 4.48 11.81 10.99
N HIS A 87 5.15 10.82 11.56
CA HIS A 87 4.57 9.96 12.59
C HIS A 87 4.87 10.41 14.03
N ASN A 88 5.78 11.38 14.22
CA ASN A 88 6.09 11.94 15.53
C ASN A 88 5.15 13.08 15.94
N TYR A 89 4.51 13.72 14.96
CA TYR A 89 3.45 14.72 15.17
C TYR A 89 2.22 14.10 15.85
#